data_AF-A0A6L3X5E8-F1
#
_entry.id   AF-A0A6L3X5E8-F1
#
_cell.length_a   1.000
_cell.length_b   1.000
_cell.length_c   1.000
_cell.angle_alpha   90.00
_cell.angle_beta   90.00
_cell.angle_gamma   90.00
#
_symmetry.space_group_name_H-M   'P 1'
#
loop_
_entity.id
_entity.type
_entity.pdbx_description
1 polymer ?
#
loop_
_entity_poly.entity_id
_entity_poly.type
_entity_poly.pdbx_seq_one_letter_code
_entity_poly.pdbx_strand_id
1 'polypeptide(L)' 'GHIHVVVDDAPWHWADTSGEPVILVGLPAGKHKVTIVVADPTHKPIDHKTVEFTVPPHAAVHHF' A
#
# COMPACT_ATOMS: atom_id res chain seq x y z
N GLY A 1 -17.15 5.53 -5.22
CA GLY A 1 -16.65 4.45 -4.36
C GLY A 1 -15.52 4.98 -3.51
N HIS A 2 -14.66 4.09 -3.02
CA HIS A 2 -13.40 4.38 -2.35
C HIS A 2 -12.44 3.22 -2.58
N ILE A 3 -11.18 3.35 -2.18
CA ILE A 3 -10.23 2.23 -2.25
C ILE A 3 -9.98 1.66 -0.86
N HIS A 4 -9.70 0.35 -0.78
CA HIS A 4 -9.02 -0.26 0.35
C HIS A 4 -7.58 -0.56 -0.06
N VAL A 5 -6.63 -0.28 0.83
CA VAL A 5 -5.22 -0.52 0.58
C VAL A 5 -4.68 -1.54 1.58
N VAL A 6 -4.11 -2.63 1.06
CA VAL A 6 -3.45 -3.69 1.83
C VAL A 6 -1.98 -3.70 1.47
N VAL A 7 -1.10 -3.66 2.47
CA VAL A 7 0.35 -3.77 2.29
C VAL A 7 0.78 -5.15 2.76
N ASP A 8 1.58 -5.84 1.95
CA ASP A 8 2.20 -7.14 2.29
C ASP A 8 1.24 -8.21 2.82
N ASP A 9 0.02 -8.26 2.28
CA ASP A 9 -1.08 -9.13 2.74
C ASP A 9 -1.38 -9.03 4.24
N ALA A 10 -1.10 -7.88 4.85
CA ALA A 10 -1.41 -7.66 6.25
C ALA A 10 -2.91 -7.91 6.53
N PRO A 11 -3.27 -8.42 7.72
CA PRO A 11 -4.66 -8.67 8.10
C PRO A 11 -5.46 -7.37 8.32
N TRP A 12 -4.82 -6.21 8.15
CA TRP A 12 -5.41 -4.88 8.27
C TRP A 12 -5.29 -4.13 6.94
N HIS A 13 -6.20 -3.17 6.75
CA HIS A 13 -6.20 -2.25 5.62
C HIS A 13 -6.78 -0.91 6.06
N TRP A 14 -6.63 0.11 5.23
CA TRP A 14 -7.34 1.38 5.40
C TRP A 14 -8.17 1.71 4.16
N ALA A 15 -9.18 2.55 4.36
CA ALA A 15 -9.99 3.11 3.28
C ALA A 15 -9.51 4.52 2.91
N ASP A 16 -9.56 4.86 1.63
CA ASP A 16 -9.23 6.19 1.12
C ASP A 16 -10.26 6.66 0.08
N THR A 17 -10.82 7.85 0.31
CA THR A 17 -11.83 8.51 -0.53
C THR A 17 -11.29 9.76 -1.22
N SER A 18 -10.01 10.11 -1.03
CA SER A 18 -9.43 11.40 -1.42
C SER A 18 -9.26 11.57 -2.93
N GLY A 19 -8.99 10.48 -3.64
CA GLY A 19 -8.55 10.53 -5.04
C GLY A 19 -7.10 11.00 -5.22
N GLU A 20 -6.37 11.17 -4.11
CA GLU A 20 -4.95 11.54 -4.10
C GLU A 20 -4.06 10.30 -4.23
N PRO A 21 -2.75 10.48 -4.51
CA PRO A 21 -1.80 9.38 -4.51
C PRO A 21 -1.70 8.68 -3.16
N VAL A 22 -1.62 7.34 -3.18
CA VAL A 22 -1.25 6.55 -2.00
C VAL A 22 0.25 6.65 -1.79
N ILE A 23 0.66 7.14 -0.62
CA ILE A 23 2.06 7.31 -0.24
C ILE A 23 2.41 6.34 0.90
N LEU A 24 3.43 5.51 0.69
CA LEU A 24 3.95 4.58 1.70
C LEU A 24 5.34 5.02 2.14
N VAL A 25 5.55 5.15 3.45
CA VAL A 25 6.81 5.61 4.04
C VAL A 25 7.24 4.63 5.13
N GLY A 26 8.55 4.43 5.27
CA GLY A 26 9.12 3.63 6.35
C GLY A 26 9.07 2.12 6.14
N LEU A 27 8.81 1.66 4.90
CA LEU A 27 8.94 0.24 4.56
C LEU A 27 10.42 -0.20 4.71
N PRO A 28 10.69 -1.37 5.33
CA PRO A 28 12.03 -1.93 5.37
C PRO A 28 12.61 -2.15 3.97
N ALA A 29 13.93 -2.33 3.89
CA ALA A 29 14.53 -2.80 2.63
C ALA A 29 14.07 -4.23 2.33
N GLY A 30 13.65 -4.50 1.10
CA GLY A 30 13.13 -5.82 0.73
C GLY A 30 12.05 -5.75 -0.34
N LYS A 31 11.50 -6.93 -0.66
CA LYS A 31 10.35 -7.05 -1.56
C LYS A 31 9.08 -6.72 -0.79
N HIS A 32 8.24 -5.90 -1.42
CA HIS A 32 6.94 -5.50 -0.90
C HIS A 32 5.88 -5.65 -1.97
N LYS A 33 4.64 -5.70 -1.53
CA LYS A 33 3.49 -5.57 -2.42
C LYS A 33 2.38 -4.76 -1.81
N VAL A 34 1.61 -4.12 -2.68
CA VAL A 34 0.42 -3.35 -2.32
C VAL A 34 -0.73 -3.82 -3.18
N THR A 35 -1.84 -4.17 -2.53
CA THR A 35 -3.10 -4.47 -3.20
C THR A 35 -4.05 -3.31 -2.99
N ILE A 36 -4.50 -2.72 -4.11
CA ILE A 36 -5.53 -1.69 -4.12
C ILE A 36 -6.84 -2.37 -4.54
N VAL A 37 -7.86 -2.27 -3.71
CA VAL A 37 -9.20 -2.78 -3.98
C VAL A 37 -10.14 -1.61 -4.18
N VAL A 38 -10.82 -1.53 -5.32
CA VAL A 38 -11.87 -0.53 -5.53
C VAL A 38 -13.17 -1.08 -4.92
N ALA A 39 -13.80 -0.30 -4.05
CA ALA A 39 -15.06 -0.65 -3.40
C ALA A 39 -16.18 0.33 -3.76
N ASP A 40 -17.40 -0.20 -3.82
CA ASP A 40 -18.61 0.61 -3.98
C ASP A 40 -18.96 1.37 -2.68
N PRO A 41 -19.94 2.30 -2.69
CA PRO A 41 -20.35 3.02 -1.49
C PRO A 41 -20.90 2.13 -0.35
N THR A 42 -21.23 0.86 -0.62
CA THR A 42 -21.67 -0.12 0.38
C THR A 42 -20.51 -0.95 0.96
N HIS A 43 -19.26 -0.57 0.67
CA HIS A 43 -18.03 -1.27 1.05
C HIS A 43 -17.85 -2.63 0.39
N LYS A 44 -18.54 -2.91 -0.72
CA LYS A 44 -18.34 -4.14 -1.47
C LYS A 44 -17.20 -3.98 -2.47
N PRO A 45 -16.22 -4.91 -2.49
CA PRO A 45 -15.19 -4.94 -3.53
C PRO A 45 -15.79 -5.06 -4.93
N ILE A 46 -15.27 -4.28 -5.86
CA ILE A 46 -15.62 -4.29 -7.29
C ILE A 46 -14.48 -4.93 -8.09
N ASP A 47 -13.24 -4.49 -7.85
CA ASP A 47 -12.04 -4.93 -8.57
C ASP A 47 -10.79 -4.76 -7.68
N HIS A 48 -9.68 -5.38 -8.04
CA HIS A 48 -8.42 -5.22 -7.34
C HIS A 48 -7.19 -5.27 -8.26
N LYS A 49 -6.10 -4.66 -7.81
CA LYS A 49 -4.80 -4.79 -8.44
C LYS A 49 -3.68 -4.85 -7.41
N THR A 50 -2.78 -5.81 -7.60
CA THR A 50 -1.55 -5.93 -6.80
C THR A 50 -0.36 -5.38 -7.59
N VAL A 51 0.46 -4.58 -6.91
CA VAL A 51 1.73 -4.06 -7.42
C VAL A 51 2.84 -4.57 -6.53
N GLU A 52 3.81 -5.27 -7.11
CA GLU A 52 5.03 -5.72 -6.44
C GLU A 52 6.18 -4.75 -6.72
N PHE A 53 6.97 -4.44 -5.70
CA PHE A 53 8.14 -3.57 -5.82
C PHE A 53 9.22 -3.97 -4.82
N THR A 54 10.42 -3.42 -4.99
CA THR A 54 11.54 -3.63 -4.06
C THR A 54 12.00 -2.30 -3.51
N VAL A 55 11.99 -2.18 -2.18
CA VAL A 55 12.64 -1.07 -1.48
C VAL A 55 14.13 -1.40 -1.39
N PRO A 56 15.02 -0.55 -1.93
CA PRO A 56 16.45 -0.81 -1.89
C PRO A 56 16.99 -0.78 -0.45
N PRO A 57 18.13 -1.43 -0.18
CA PRO A 57 18.86 -1.24 1.08
C PRO A 57 19.07 0.25 1.36
N HIS A 58 18.78 0.67 2.59
CA HIS A 58 19.18 2.02 3.02
C HIS A 58 20.70 2.10 2.92
N ALA A 59 21.23 3.20 2.37
CA ALA A 59 22.63 3.52 2.57
C ALA A 59 22.90 3.55 4.08
N ALA A 60 24.03 3.01 4.52
CA ALA A 60 24.40 3.05 5.93
C ALA A 60 24.29 4.50 6.42
N VAL A 61 23.43 4.73 7.41
CA VAL A 61 23.39 6.03 8.09
C VAL A 61 24.69 6.11 8.86
N HIS A 62 25.68 6.82 8.32
CA HIS A 62 26.88 7.17 9.06
C HIS A 62 26.45 8.12 10.18
N HIS A 63 26.31 7.58 11.39
CA HIS A 63 26.28 8.39 12.59
C HIS A 63 27.69 8.95 12.79
N PHE A 64 27.86 10.25 12.55
CA PHE A 64 29.03 11.01 12.96
C PHE A 64 28.98 11.32 14.45
#